data_AF-A0A4Q4TD54-F1
#
_entry.id   AF-A0A4Q4TD54-F1
#
_cell.length_a   1.000
_cell.length_b   1.000
_cell.length_c   1.000
_cell.angle_alpha   90.00
_cell.angle_beta   90.00
_cell.angle_gamma   90.00
#
_symmetry.space_group_name_H-M   'P 1'
#
loop_
_entity.id
_entity.type
_entity.pdbx_description
1 polymer ?
#
loop_
_entity_poly.entity_id
_entity_poly.type
_entity_poly.pdbx_seq_one_letter_code
_entity_poly.pdbx_strand_id
1 'polypeptide(L)'
;MAAHLGLEDMMLRLLCEQGLCPDGKPLPYEDQPPLHYAIISAHPGCVSVLLAHGADLSKTGSEDETPLECPLQHGHEDVAAILFEAGATATNRRTADSIARRGALTGARLLSHVQSLNALTSSLLKIARWKHVPLLREYFDTVAPLVCSRYNQQETSCPLTALVKRLLQSKFAVSTRRSDIASREAVEVALKEHEHFVDVFFLVSISHSEVLRDLLTSHPELKTQADNALPGCINRRLDGEIVACLSRAGYSLPPPQDPSSIDTRKWRSLHAACEAGSTQQVRDLVKRDDVDIDARGLRDRTALHVAAQNGHLEVVKILIQHGADLDARTCFKSTADNLPTQRGYHRIAALVREARDAERGRHQQ
;
A
#
# COMPACT_ATOMS: atom_id res chain seq x y z
N MET A 1 -16.04 -1.15 38.58
CA MET A 1 -17.04 -0.11 38.94
C MET A 1 -16.55 1.33 38.73
N ALA A 2 -15.56 1.86 39.46
CA ALA A 2 -15.12 3.27 39.30
C ALA A 2 -14.72 3.62 37.85
N ALA A 3 -13.97 2.73 37.19
CA ALA A 3 -13.60 2.86 35.77
C ALA A 3 -14.81 2.87 34.82
N HIS A 4 -15.85 2.07 35.10
CA HIS A 4 -17.06 1.98 34.29
C HIS A 4 -17.94 3.23 34.41
N LEU A 5 -17.96 3.85 35.59
CA LEU A 5 -18.75 5.06 35.90
C LEU A 5 -18.00 6.37 35.60
N GLY A 6 -16.73 6.31 35.17
CA GLY A 6 -15.94 7.49 34.85
C GLY A 6 -15.50 8.31 36.08
N LEU A 7 -15.41 7.68 37.25
CA LEU A 7 -15.08 8.35 38.51
C LEU A 7 -13.56 8.52 38.68
N GLU A 8 -12.98 9.47 37.94
CA GLU A 8 -11.53 9.71 37.89
C GLU A 8 -10.92 9.96 39.28
N ASP A 9 -11.50 10.88 40.06
CA ASP A 9 -11.03 11.21 41.42
C ASP A 9 -11.06 10.01 42.36
N MET A 10 -12.10 9.18 42.25
CA MET A 10 -12.22 7.96 43.06
C MET A 10 -11.15 6.96 42.66
N MET A 11 -10.88 6.84 41.36
CA MET A 11 -9.88 5.93 40.84
C MET A 11 -8.47 6.34 41.24
N LEU A 12 -8.16 7.65 41.21
CA LEU A 12 -6.91 8.20 41.73
C LEU A 12 -6.72 7.88 43.21
N ARG A 13 -7.75 8.08 44.04
CA ARG A 13 -7.68 7.73 45.47
C ARG A 13 -7.45 6.23 45.67
N LEU A 14 -8.17 5.39 44.94
CA LEU A 14 -8.03 3.93 45.04
C LEU A 14 -6.63 3.44 44.63
N LEU A 15 -6.06 3.99 43.57
CA LEU A 15 -4.74 3.58 43.06
C LEU A 15 -3.59 4.21 43.87
N CYS A 16 -3.67 5.51 44.19
CA CYS A 16 -2.61 6.23 44.89
C CYS A 16 -2.63 6.03 46.41
N GLU A 17 -3.80 6.09 47.05
CA GLU A 17 -3.90 6.06 48.53
C GLU A 17 -4.04 4.64 49.06
N GLN A 18 -4.70 3.74 48.33
CA GLN A 18 -4.93 2.36 48.76
C GLN A 18 -4.02 1.33 48.07
N GLY A 19 -3.20 1.75 47.12
CA GLY A 19 -2.21 0.88 46.46
C GLY A 19 -2.84 -0.28 45.68
N LEU A 20 -4.09 -0.13 45.22
CA LEU A 20 -4.77 -1.14 44.43
C LEU A 20 -4.05 -1.36 43.10
N CYS A 21 -3.98 -2.62 42.66
CA CYS A 21 -3.43 -2.94 41.35
C CYS A 21 -4.37 -2.41 40.25
N PRO A 22 -3.87 -1.68 39.24
CA PRO A 22 -4.69 -1.19 38.12
C PRO A 22 -5.29 -2.32 37.28
N ASP A 23 -4.67 -3.51 37.32
CA ASP A 23 -5.15 -4.72 36.68
C ASP A 23 -5.89 -5.66 37.65
N GLY A 24 -6.44 -5.12 38.73
CA GLY A 24 -7.10 -5.88 39.78
C GLY A 24 -8.07 -6.93 39.20
N LYS A 25 -8.11 -8.11 39.85
CA LYS A 25 -8.98 -9.20 39.41
C LYS A 25 -10.43 -8.69 39.31
N PRO A 26 -11.11 -8.95 38.19
CA PRO A 26 -12.47 -8.51 38.04
C PRO A 26 -13.39 -9.23 39.06
N LEU A 27 -14.55 -8.65 39.33
CA LEU A 27 -15.55 -9.24 40.24
C LEU A 27 -15.86 -10.69 39.81
N PRO A 28 -16.38 -11.56 40.69
CA PRO A 28 -16.65 -12.98 40.36
C PRO A 28 -17.64 -13.23 39.19
N TYR A 29 -18.19 -12.17 38.59
CA TYR A 29 -19.06 -12.18 37.40
C TYR A 29 -18.62 -11.17 36.32
N GLU A 30 -17.46 -10.55 36.50
CA GLU A 30 -16.84 -9.66 35.53
C GLU A 30 -15.57 -10.36 35.01
N ASP A 31 -15.38 -10.42 33.69
CA ASP A 31 -14.24 -11.14 33.07
C ASP A 31 -13.19 -10.18 32.49
N GLN A 32 -13.32 -8.86 32.70
CA GLN A 32 -12.48 -7.86 32.02
C GLN A 32 -11.69 -6.94 32.97
N PRO A 33 -10.47 -6.53 32.60
CA PRO A 33 -9.67 -5.56 33.37
C PRO A 33 -10.38 -4.20 33.54
N PRO A 34 -10.07 -3.45 34.62
CA PRO A 34 -10.59 -2.09 34.82
C PRO A 34 -10.36 -1.14 33.62
N LEU A 35 -9.26 -1.34 32.89
CA LEU A 35 -8.94 -0.58 31.68
C LEU A 35 -10.01 -0.75 30.59
N HIS A 36 -10.50 -1.96 30.34
CA HIS A 36 -11.55 -2.19 29.33
C HIS A 36 -12.86 -1.51 29.69
N TYR A 37 -13.23 -1.47 30.97
CA TYR A 37 -14.41 -0.75 31.41
C TYR A 37 -14.32 0.75 31.13
N ALA A 38 -13.16 1.38 31.38
CA ALA A 38 -12.96 2.78 31.05
C ALA A 38 -12.99 3.04 29.53
N ILE A 39 -12.49 2.10 28.73
CA ILE A 39 -12.47 2.17 27.27
C ILE A 39 -13.88 2.04 26.68
N ILE A 40 -14.64 1.02 27.08
CA ILE A 40 -16.01 0.75 26.61
C ILE A 40 -16.93 1.93 26.96
N SER A 41 -16.80 2.46 28.17
CA SER A 41 -17.58 3.61 28.63
C SER A 41 -17.10 4.97 28.09
N ALA A 42 -16.06 5.01 27.24
CA ALA A 42 -15.53 6.23 26.63
C ALA A 42 -15.00 7.28 27.65
N HIS A 43 -14.29 6.85 28.69
CA HIS A 43 -13.79 7.74 29.74
C HIS A 43 -12.27 7.99 29.61
N PRO A 44 -11.82 8.97 28.80
CA PRO A 44 -10.39 9.19 28.53
C PRO A 44 -9.58 9.52 29.79
N GLY A 45 -10.12 10.29 30.74
CA GLY A 45 -9.44 10.60 32.00
C GLY A 45 -9.16 9.34 32.83
N CYS A 46 -10.12 8.43 32.91
CA CYS A 46 -9.92 7.14 33.56
C CYS A 46 -8.90 6.26 32.83
N VAL A 47 -8.94 6.22 31.50
CA VAL A 47 -7.94 5.49 30.70
C VAL A 47 -6.54 6.01 30.97
N SER A 48 -6.35 7.33 30.96
CA SER A 48 -5.06 7.97 31.27
C SER A 48 -4.56 7.63 32.68
N VAL A 49 -5.44 7.70 33.69
CA VAL A 49 -5.08 7.37 35.07
C VAL A 49 -4.64 5.91 35.20
N LEU A 50 -5.37 4.97 34.60
CA LEU A 50 -5.03 3.54 34.66
C LEU A 50 -3.68 3.26 33.99
N LEU A 51 -3.45 3.83 32.81
CA LEU A 51 -2.19 3.66 32.08
C LEU A 51 -1.01 4.29 32.82
N ALA A 52 -1.19 5.48 33.41
CA ALA A 52 -0.16 6.14 34.21
C ALA A 52 0.24 5.30 35.45
N HIS A 53 -0.65 4.47 35.97
CA HIS A 53 -0.39 3.58 37.10
C HIS A 53 0.09 2.18 36.67
N GLY A 54 0.35 1.96 35.37
CA GLY A 54 0.93 0.72 34.86
C GLY A 54 -0.11 -0.35 34.49
N ALA A 55 -1.33 0.04 34.12
CA ALA A 55 -2.29 -0.90 33.54
C ALA A 55 -1.71 -1.60 32.30
N ASP A 56 -1.89 -2.91 32.23
CA ASP A 56 -1.30 -3.75 31.19
C ASP A 56 -2.09 -3.67 29.87
N LEU A 57 -1.47 -3.07 28.86
CA LEU A 57 -2.01 -2.93 27.50
C LEU A 57 -2.10 -4.25 26.73
N SER A 58 -1.48 -5.33 27.23
CA SER A 58 -1.53 -6.65 26.60
C SER A 58 -2.73 -7.49 27.03
N LYS A 59 -3.39 -7.13 28.14
CA LYS A 59 -4.55 -7.87 28.62
C LYS A 59 -5.73 -7.69 27.68
N THR A 60 -6.43 -8.78 27.41
CA THR A 60 -7.62 -8.79 26.55
C THR A 60 -8.89 -8.73 27.39
N GLY A 61 -9.97 -8.27 26.75
CA GLY A 61 -11.32 -8.28 27.32
C GLY A 61 -12.01 -9.64 27.14
N SER A 62 -13.32 -9.67 27.37
CA SER A 62 -14.16 -10.89 27.38
C SER A 62 -14.34 -11.52 25.99
N GLU A 63 -13.99 -10.80 24.93
CA GLU A 63 -14.06 -11.26 23.53
C GLU A 63 -12.65 -11.36 22.91
N ASP A 64 -11.62 -11.54 23.75
CA ASP A 64 -10.20 -11.47 23.36
C ASP A 64 -9.80 -10.15 22.67
N GLU A 65 -10.60 -9.10 22.87
CA GLU A 65 -10.37 -7.80 22.27
C GLU A 65 -9.20 -7.08 22.96
N THR A 66 -8.24 -6.65 22.15
CA THR A 66 -7.16 -5.79 22.62
C THR A 66 -7.72 -4.43 23.07
N PRO A 67 -7.06 -3.73 24.01
CA PRO A 67 -7.50 -2.40 24.45
C PRO A 67 -7.71 -1.40 23.31
N LEU A 68 -6.97 -1.57 22.21
CA LEU A 68 -7.07 -0.72 21.02
C LEU A 68 -8.27 -1.05 20.10
N GLU A 69 -8.83 -2.26 20.16
CA GLU A 69 -9.94 -2.67 19.27
C GLU A 69 -11.25 -1.98 19.60
N CYS A 70 -11.66 -2.01 20.87
CA CYS A 70 -12.92 -1.48 21.32
C CYS A 70 -13.14 0.01 20.97
N PRO A 71 -12.20 0.95 21.20
CA PRO A 71 -12.40 2.36 20.88
C PRO A 71 -12.37 2.61 19.37
N LEU A 72 -11.66 1.78 18.60
CA LEU A 72 -11.69 1.86 17.13
C LEU A 72 -13.01 1.35 16.55
N GLN A 73 -13.66 0.36 17.16
CA GLN A 73 -14.98 -0.14 16.74
C GLN A 73 -16.09 0.87 17.04
N HIS A 74 -16.07 1.47 18.23
CA HIS A 74 -17.13 2.38 18.69
C HIS A 74 -16.89 3.85 18.33
N GLY A 75 -15.76 4.16 17.69
CA GLY A 75 -15.47 5.50 17.20
C GLY A 75 -14.87 6.46 18.23
N HIS A 76 -14.35 5.96 19.35
CA HIS A 76 -13.80 6.77 20.43
C HIS A 76 -12.35 7.20 20.11
N GLU A 77 -12.19 8.27 19.31
CA GLU A 77 -10.88 8.75 18.80
C GLU A 77 -9.95 9.16 19.93
N ASP A 78 -10.47 9.86 20.93
CA ASP A 78 -9.68 10.38 22.05
C ASP A 78 -9.08 9.24 22.87
N VAL A 79 -9.87 8.19 23.13
CA VAL A 79 -9.40 6.98 23.82
C VAL A 79 -8.39 6.23 22.95
N ALA A 80 -8.64 6.10 21.64
CA ALA A 80 -7.68 5.46 20.73
C ALA A 80 -6.35 6.22 20.65
N ALA A 81 -6.39 7.57 20.63
CA ALA A 81 -5.21 8.42 20.64
C ALA A 81 -4.41 8.23 21.94
N ILE A 82 -5.06 8.23 23.11
CA ILE A 82 -4.41 7.96 24.40
C ILE A 82 -3.75 6.57 24.41
N LEU A 83 -4.40 5.55 23.84
CA LEU A 83 -3.82 4.21 23.76
C LEU A 83 -2.62 4.15 22.82
N PHE A 84 -2.65 4.85 21.67
CA PHE A 84 -1.49 4.98 20.80
C PHE A 84 -0.34 5.72 21.49
N GLU A 85 -0.65 6.77 22.27
CA GLU A 85 0.33 7.46 23.11
C GLU A 85 0.91 6.51 24.14
N ALA A 86 0.11 5.67 24.79
CA ALA A 86 0.61 4.67 25.72
C ALA A 86 1.38 3.51 25.06
N GLY A 87 1.51 3.50 23.72
CA GLY A 87 2.33 2.53 22.99
C GLY A 87 1.58 1.36 22.38
N ALA A 88 0.24 1.41 22.31
CA ALA A 88 -0.54 0.40 21.61
C ALA A 88 -0.19 0.36 20.11
N THR A 89 -0.20 -0.84 19.52
CA THR A 89 0.10 -1.05 18.09
C THR A 89 -1.03 -1.76 17.38
N ALA A 90 -1.18 -1.50 16.07
CA ALA A 90 -2.14 -2.21 15.23
C ALA A 90 -1.60 -3.60 14.87
N THR A 91 -1.76 -4.56 15.79
CA THR A 91 -1.13 -5.89 15.68
C THR A 91 -1.88 -6.84 14.75
N ASN A 92 -3.19 -6.64 14.59
CA ASN A 92 -4.08 -7.58 13.89
C ASN A 92 -4.86 -6.92 12.73
N ARG A 93 -5.52 -7.75 11.93
CA ARG A 93 -6.29 -7.27 10.78
C ARG A 93 -7.48 -6.41 11.19
N ARG A 94 -8.15 -6.75 12.29
CA ARG A 94 -9.34 -6.02 12.76
C ARG A 94 -9.00 -4.58 13.11
N THR A 95 -7.93 -4.35 13.88
CA THR A 95 -7.44 -3.01 14.23
C THR A 95 -7.04 -2.22 12.98
N ALA A 96 -6.27 -2.82 12.07
CA ALA A 96 -5.89 -2.17 10.81
C ALA A 96 -7.10 -1.77 9.96
N ASP A 97 -8.08 -2.67 9.80
CA ASP A 97 -9.31 -2.41 9.06
C ASP A 97 -10.16 -1.33 9.74
N SER A 98 -10.23 -1.33 11.07
CA SER A 98 -10.97 -0.31 11.82
C SER A 98 -10.32 1.06 11.69
N ILE A 99 -8.99 1.18 11.78
CA ILE A 99 -8.26 2.43 11.52
C ILE A 99 -8.57 2.95 10.11
N ALA A 100 -8.51 2.08 9.10
CA ALA A 100 -8.78 2.46 7.71
C ALA A 100 -10.23 2.90 7.47
N ARG A 101 -11.21 2.27 8.14
CA ARG A 101 -12.64 2.62 8.02
C ARG A 101 -12.98 4.01 8.57
N ARG A 102 -12.16 4.60 9.44
CA ARG A 102 -12.36 5.96 9.99
C ARG A 102 -12.10 7.08 8.97
N GLY A 103 -11.68 6.72 7.76
CA GLY A 103 -11.19 7.67 6.77
C GLY A 103 -9.68 7.84 6.88
N ALA A 104 -9.07 8.08 5.72
CA ALA A 104 -7.62 8.10 5.58
C ALA A 104 -6.95 9.15 6.49
N LEU A 105 -7.55 10.34 6.62
CA LEU A 105 -6.99 11.43 7.41
C LEU A 105 -7.04 11.14 8.91
N THR A 106 -8.18 10.69 9.41
CA THR A 106 -8.37 10.36 10.83
C THR A 106 -7.48 9.20 11.23
N GLY A 107 -7.45 8.13 10.43
CA GLY A 107 -6.58 7.00 10.70
C GLY A 107 -5.09 7.38 10.65
N ALA A 108 -4.68 8.24 9.71
CA ALA A 108 -3.31 8.74 9.63
C ALA A 108 -2.94 9.58 10.87
N ARG A 109 -3.85 10.42 11.36
CA ARG A 109 -3.65 11.20 12.60
C ARG A 109 -3.49 10.31 13.81
N LEU A 110 -4.29 9.25 13.94
CA LEU A 110 -4.15 8.27 15.02
C LEU A 110 -2.74 7.64 15.05
N LEU A 111 -2.19 7.29 13.89
CA LEU A 111 -0.82 6.77 13.79
C LEU A 111 0.26 7.79 14.22
N SER A 112 -0.04 9.09 14.20
CA SER A 112 0.88 10.12 14.69
C SER A 112 1.05 10.13 16.20
N HIS A 113 0.12 9.54 16.95
CA HIS A 113 0.15 9.48 18.41
C HIS A 113 1.05 8.36 18.95
N VAL A 114 1.49 7.44 18.10
CA VAL A 114 2.47 6.42 18.47
C VAL A 114 3.75 7.09 18.98
N GLN A 115 4.29 6.62 20.11
CA GLN A 115 5.47 7.23 20.75
C GLN A 115 6.83 6.72 20.24
N SER A 116 6.87 5.49 19.73
CA SER A 116 8.11 4.81 19.31
C SER A 116 8.13 4.53 17.82
N LEU A 117 9.26 4.79 17.17
CA LEU A 117 9.45 4.54 15.75
C LEU A 117 9.32 3.03 15.45
N ASN A 118 9.69 2.16 16.39
CA ASN A 118 9.52 0.71 16.24
C ASN A 118 8.04 0.31 16.25
N ALA A 119 7.26 0.86 17.20
CA ALA A 119 5.81 0.62 17.28
C ALA A 119 5.08 1.16 16.03
N LEU A 120 5.52 2.31 15.54
CA LEU A 120 5.01 2.92 14.32
C LEU A 120 5.38 2.09 13.09
N THR A 121 6.63 1.63 12.99
CA THR A 121 7.11 0.76 11.91
C THR A 121 6.31 -0.54 11.86
N SER A 122 6.09 -1.19 13.00
CA SER A 122 5.26 -2.39 13.11
C SER A 122 3.83 -2.12 12.62
N SER A 123 3.22 -1.02 13.08
CA SER A 123 1.84 -0.66 12.69
C SER A 123 1.73 -0.37 11.18
N LEU A 124 2.66 0.40 10.60
CA LEU A 124 2.68 0.71 9.17
C LEU A 124 2.90 -0.55 8.32
N LEU A 125 3.76 -1.49 8.74
CA LEU A 125 3.95 -2.77 8.05
C LEU A 125 2.69 -3.64 8.11
N LYS A 126 2.04 -3.74 9.27
CA LYS A 126 0.77 -4.46 9.41
C LYS A 126 -0.33 -3.85 8.54
N ILE A 127 -0.40 -2.53 8.46
CA ILE A 127 -1.35 -1.83 7.59
C ILE A 127 -1.02 -2.08 6.10
N ALA A 128 0.26 -2.06 5.72
CA ALA A 128 0.72 -2.37 4.37
C ALA A 128 0.36 -3.79 3.95
N ARG A 129 0.54 -4.76 4.86
CA ARG A 129 0.13 -6.15 4.69
C ARG A 129 -1.35 -6.30 4.32
N TRP A 130 -2.20 -5.47 4.92
CA TRP A 130 -3.66 -5.46 4.66
C TRP A 130 -4.09 -4.49 3.57
N LYS A 131 -3.13 -3.80 2.93
CA LYS A 131 -3.29 -2.99 1.73
C LYS A 131 -4.20 -1.77 1.87
N HIS A 132 -4.17 -1.10 3.00
CA HIS A 132 -4.91 0.15 3.19
C HIS A 132 -4.18 1.33 2.52
N VAL A 133 -4.20 1.37 1.18
CA VAL A 133 -3.48 2.37 0.37
C VAL A 133 -3.88 3.81 0.68
N PRO A 134 -5.18 4.16 0.78
CA PRO A 134 -5.57 5.55 1.04
C PRO A 134 -5.02 6.04 2.38
N LEU A 135 -5.08 5.20 3.42
CA LEU A 135 -4.55 5.48 4.75
C LEU A 135 -3.02 5.71 4.72
N LEU A 136 -2.27 4.82 4.05
CA LEU A 136 -0.81 4.93 3.97
C LEU A 136 -0.37 6.16 3.18
N ARG A 137 -1.04 6.45 2.05
CA ARG A 137 -0.78 7.66 1.27
C ARG A 137 -1.03 8.90 2.09
N GLU A 138 -2.20 9.01 2.71
CA GLU A 138 -2.55 10.15 3.54
C GLU A 138 -1.54 10.32 4.69
N TYR A 139 -1.13 9.23 5.32
CA TYR A 139 -0.09 9.28 6.35
C TYR A 139 1.22 9.86 5.83
N PHE A 140 1.80 9.33 4.76
CA PHE A 140 3.06 9.84 4.22
C PHE A 140 2.92 11.21 3.56
N ASP A 141 1.72 11.56 3.08
CA ASP A 141 1.46 12.80 2.37
C ASP A 141 1.23 13.99 3.28
N THR A 142 0.44 13.82 4.34
CA THR A 142 -0.04 14.92 5.18
C THR A 142 0.47 14.85 6.62
N VAL A 143 0.62 13.65 7.18
CA VAL A 143 0.99 13.48 8.60
C VAL A 143 2.49 13.35 8.79
N ALA A 144 3.18 12.54 7.99
CA ALA A 144 4.61 12.28 8.10
C ALA A 144 5.46 13.54 8.18
N PRO A 145 5.25 14.60 7.36
CA PRO A 145 6.00 15.85 7.47
C PRO A 145 5.91 16.51 8.84
N LEU A 146 4.82 16.30 9.58
CA LEU A 146 4.56 16.90 10.88
C LEU A 146 5.22 16.12 12.04
N VAL A 147 5.42 14.81 11.89
CA VAL A 147 5.91 13.93 12.98
C VAL A 147 7.43 13.73 12.97
N CYS A 148 8.12 14.08 11.88
CA CYS A 148 9.56 13.86 11.70
C CYS A 148 10.45 14.36 12.85
N SER A 149 10.11 15.49 13.46
CA SER A 149 10.89 16.07 14.56
C SER A 149 10.94 15.16 15.79
N ARG A 150 9.88 14.39 16.07
CA ARG A 150 9.77 13.52 17.25
C ARG A 150 10.73 12.34 17.19
N TYR A 151 10.98 11.81 15.99
CA TYR A 151 11.75 10.58 15.79
C TYR A 151 13.21 10.81 15.42
N ASN A 152 13.65 12.06 15.35
CA ASN A 152 15.02 12.39 14.97
C ASN A 152 16.07 11.82 15.93
N GLN A 153 15.77 11.81 17.23
CA GLN A 153 16.69 11.39 18.30
C GLN A 153 16.69 9.87 18.57
N GLN A 154 15.78 9.10 17.96
CA GLN A 154 15.75 7.65 18.16
C GLN A 154 16.84 6.98 17.30
N GLU A 155 17.66 6.14 17.95
CA GLU A 155 18.69 5.32 17.31
C GLU A 155 18.05 4.24 16.41
N THR A 156 18.51 4.15 15.17
CA THR A 156 18.00 3.21 14.17
C THR A 156 18.95 2.03 14.02
N SER A 157 18.89 1.06 14.93
CA SER A 157 19.70 -0.15 14.84
C SER A 157 19.18 -1.13 13.78
N CYS A 158 17.88 -1.10 13.47
CA CYS A 158 17.24 -1.97 12.47
C CYS A 158 17.13 -1.27 11.09
N PRO A 159 17.48 -1.94 9.97
CA PRO A 159 17.32 -1.41 8.60
C PRO A 159 15.89 -0.96 8.27
N LEU A 160 14.87 -1.66 8.80
CA LEU A 160 13.45 -1.31 8.58
C LEU A 160 13.08 0.00 9.27
N THR A 161 13.54 0.18 10.50
CA THR A 161 13.38 1.41 11.27
C THR A 161 14.09 2.56 10.56
N ALA A 162 15.27 2.32 9.99
CA ALA A 162 16.00 3.29 9.19
C ALA A 162 15.24 3.66 7.90
N LEU A 163 14.69 2.66 7.20
CA LEU A 163 13.85 2.85 6.02
C LEU A 163 12.66 3.75 6.36
N VAL A 164 11.84 3.38 7.34
CA VAL A 164 10.65 4.16 7.72
C VAL A 164 11.05 5.58 8.13
N LYS A 165 12.13 5.77 8.89
CA LYS A 165 12.66 7.10 9.22
C LYS A 165 12.97 7.92 7.97
N ARG A 166 13.63 7.33 6.98
CA ARG A 166 13.96 7.98 5.71
C ARG A 166 12.71 8.29 4.88
N LEU A 167 11.74 7.38 4.85
CA LEU A 167 10.44 7.61 4.22
C LEU A 167 9.74 8.83 4.82
N LEU A 168 9.73 8.96 6.15
CA LEU A 168 9.19 10.12 6.84
C LEU A 168 9.93 11.42 6.43
N GLN A 169 11.25 11.38 6.32
CA GLN A 169 12.10 12.54 5.97
C GLN A 169 12.07 12.93 4.49
N SER A 170 11.78 12.00 3.59
CA SER A 170 11.93 12.14 2.13
C SER A 170 11.13 13.29 1.51
N LYS A 171 9.97 13.66 2.07
CA LYS A 171 9.18 14.80 1.58
C LYS A 171 9.74 16.15 1.97
N PHE A 172 10.63 16.21 2.96
CA PHE A 172 11.24 17.43 3.48
C PHE A 172 12.68 17.65 2.99
N ALA A 173 13.33 16.61 2.45
CA ALA A 173 14.71 16.67 2.03
C ALA A 173 14.81 17.14 0.57
N VAL A 174 15.26 18.38 0.38
CA VAL A 174 15.80 18.85 -0.90
C VAL A 174 16.95 17.92 -1.29
N SER A 175 16.70 17.03 -2.26
CA SER A 175 17.65 16.36 -3.16
C SER A 175 19.11 16.38 -2.67
N THR A 176 19.45 15.59 -1.64
CA THR A 176 20.86 15.31 -1.34
C THR A 176 21.14 13.87 -1.72
N ARG A 177 21.91 13.67 -2.79
CA ARG A 177 22.33 12.36 -3.34
C ARG A 177 22.87 11.39 -2.28
N ARG A 178 23.41 11.88 -1.16
CA ARG A 178 23.90 11.05 -0.04
C ARG A 178 22.78 10.44 0.81
N SER A 179 21.65 11.14 0.97
CA SER A 179 20.47 10.61 1.65
C SER A 179 19.81 9.49 0.83
N ASP A 180 19.81 9.63 -0.49
CA ASP A 180 19.26 8.63 -1.41
C ASP A 180 20.06 7.32 -1.40
N ILE A 181 21.40 7.39 -1.33
CA ILE A 181 22.28 6.21 -1.32
C ILE A 181 22.06 5.37 -0.06
N ALA A 182 22.12 5.97 1.13
CA ALA A 182 21.94 5.23 2.38
C ALA A 182 20.49 4.71 2.55
N SER A 183 19.50 5.45 2.05
CA SER A 183 18.10 4.99 2.02
C SER A 183 17.95 3.81 1.06
N ARG A 184 18.61 3.86 -0.10
CA ARG A 184 18.61 2.78 -1.08
C ARG A 184 19.24 1.51 -0.53
N GLU A 185 20.38 1.59 0.14
CA GLU A 185 21.01 0.46 0.82
C GLU A 185 20.08 -0.12 1.90
N ALA A 186 19.45 0.73 2.71
CA ALA A 186 18.49 0.28 3.72
C ALA A 186 17.25 -0.40 3.10
N VAL A 187 16.70 0.15 1.99
CA VAL A 187 15.62 -0.48 1.21
C VAL A 187 16.08 -1.84 0.68
N GLU A 188 17.29 -1.91 0.13
CA GLU A 188 17.82 -3.14 -0.47
C GLU A 188 17.98 -4.25 0.57
N VAL A 189 18.55 -3.93 1.73
CA VAL A 189 18.67 -4.87 2.85
C VAL A 189 17.29 -5.30 3.35
N ALA A 190 16.38 -4.33 3.57
CA ALA A 190 15.03 -4.61 4.03
C ALA A 190 14.21 -5.47 3.06
N LEU A 191 14.45 -5.34 1.75
CA LEU A 191 13.82 -6.17 0.71
C LEU A 191 14.54 -7.50 0.48
N LYS A 192 15.73 -7.74 1.04
CA LYS A 192 16.37 -9.06 1.00
C LYS A 192 15.89 -9.96 2.15
N GLU A 193 15.44 -9.36 3.25
CA GLU A 193 14.87 -10.08 4.40
C GLU A 193 13.55 -10.79 4.03
N HIS A 194 13.56 -12.12 4.02
CA HIS A 194 12.41 -12.94 3.62
C HIS A 194 11.17 -12.74 4.50
N GLU A 195 11.36 -12.45 5.80
CA GLU A 195 10.25 -12.33 6.77
C GLU A 195 9.30 -11.17 6.45
N HIS A 196 9.85 -10.06 5.96
CA HIS A 196 9.10 -8.82 5.76
C HIS A 196 9.07 -8.34 4.31
N PHE A 197 9.67 -9.11 3.39
CA PHE A 197 9.80 -8.73 1.98
C PHE A 197 8.52 -8.15 1.38
N VAL A 198 7.42 -8.87 1.51
CA VAL A 198 6.13 -8.52 0.89
C VAL A 198 5.60 -7.20 1.44
N ASP A 199 5.60 -7.04 2.76
CA ASP A 199 5.04 -5.87 3.44
C ASP A 199 5.87 -4.63 3.16
N VAL A 200 7.20 -4.76 3.20
CA VAL A 200 8.17 -3.70 2.88
C VAL A 200 8.08 -3.32 1.41
N PHE A 201 8.02 -4.31 0.52
CA PHE A 201 7.86 -4.09 -0.91
C PHE A 201 6.62 -3.24 -1.20
N PHE A 202 5.48 -3.54 -0.57
CA PHE A 202 4.27 -2.76 -0.75
C PHE A 202 4.36 -1.37 -0.11
N LEU A 203 4.90 -1.28 1.11
CA LEU A 203 5.10 0.00 1.78
C LEU A 203 5.93 0.95 0.91
N VAL A 204 7.05 0.46 0.35
CA VAL A 204 7.93 1.23 -0.53
C VAL A 204 7.25 1.53 -1.87
N SER A 205 6.49 0.57 -2.43
CA SER A 205 5.72 0.77 -3.68
C SER A 205 4.72 1.92 -3.58
N ILE A 206 4.07 2.06 -2.41
CA ILE A 206 3.05 3.08 -2.16
C ILE A 206 3.69 4.43 -1.81
N SER A 207 4.78 4.43 -1.04
CA SER A 207 5.44 5.65 -0.57
C SER A 207 6.38 6.28 -1.61
N HIS A 208 7.26 5.49 -2.25
CA HIS A 208 8.22 5.98 -3.26
C HIS A 208 8.35 5.02 -4.43
N SER A 209 7.39 5.09 -5.36
CA SER A 209 7.42 4.29 -6.59
C SER A 209 8.66 4.54 -7.46
N GLU A 210 9.30 5.71 -7.35
CA GLU A 210 10.51 6.07 -8.11
C GLU A 210 11.76 5.35 -7.57
N VAL A 211 11.97 5.41 -6.25
CA VAL A 211 13.09 4.71 -5.59
C VAL A 211 13.00 3.21 -5.84
N LEU A 212 11.79 2.65 -5.77
CA LEU A 212 11.55 1.25 -6.08
C LEU A 212 11.92 0.90 -7.53
N ARG A 213 11.53 1.74 -8.50
CA ARG A 213 11.84 1.54 -9.92
C ARG A 213 13.36 1.45 -10.14
N ASP A 214 14.11 2.39 -9.58
CA ASP A 214 15.56 2.45 -9.73
C ASP A 214 16.27 1.27 -9.04
N LEU A 215 15.75 0.84 -7.89
CA LEU A 215 16.28 -0.30 -7.16
C LEU A 215 16.11 -1.61 -7.93
N LEU A 216 14.95 -1.82 -8.56
CA LEU A 216 14.63 -3.04 -9.29
C LEU A 216 15.24 -3.12 -10.68
N THR A 217 15.47 -1.97 -11.31
CA THR A 217 16.27 -1.92 -12.55
C THR A 217 17.72 -2.30 -12.28
N SER A 218 18.23 -1.99 -11.08
CA SER A 218 19.61 -2.30 -10.70
C SER A 218 19.78 -3.69 -10.07
N HIS A 219 18.72 -4.27 -9.48
CA HIS A 219 18.75 -5.58 -8.82
C HIS A 219 17.69 -6.53 -9.38
N PRO A 220 18.01 -7.34 -10.41
CA PRO A 220 17.05 -8.24 -11.06
C PRO A 220 16.56 -9.39 -10.15
N GLU A 221 17.32 -9.75 -9.13
CA GLU A 221 16.94 -10.76 -8.11
C GLU A 221 15.65 -10.35 -7.37
N LEU A 222 15.59 -9.09 -6.91
CA LEU A 222 14.44 -8.53 -6.19
C LEU A 222 13.19 -8.45 -7.08
N LYS A 223 13.39 -8.23 -8.37
CA LYS A 223 12.31 -8.26 -9.36
C LYS A 223 11.70 -9.65 -9.45
N THR A 224 12.53 -10.69 -9.52
CA THR A 224 12.05 -12.08 -9.55
C THR A 224 11.29 -12.45 -8.27
N GLN A 225 11.80 -12.03 -7.11
CA GLN A 225 11.14 -12.25 -5.82
C GLN A 225 9.78 -11.55 -5.72
N ALA A 226 9.70 -10.31 -6.22
CA ALA A 226 8.45 -9.58 -6.30
C ALA A 226 7.46 -10.21 -7.29
N ASP A 227 7.93 -10.60 -8.48
CA ASP A 227 7.10 -11.28 -9.49
C ASP A 227 6.49 -12.59 -8.93
N ASN A 228 7.20 -13.29 -8.04
CA ASN A 228 6.68 -14.48 -7.36
C ASN A 228 5.69 -14.14 -6.22
N ALA A 229 5.91 -13.05 -5.48
CA ALA A 229 5.07 -12.64 -4.37
C ALA A 229 3.75 -11.96 -4.81
N LEU A 230 3.80 -11.21 -5.91
CA LEU A 230 2.70 -10.37 -6.41
C LEU A 230 1.41 -11.15 -6.73
N PRO A 231 1.40 -12.34 -7.36
CA PRO A 231 0.19 -13.13 -7.62
C PRO A 231 -0.59 -13.51 -6.35
N GLY A 232 0.11 -13.86 -5.27
CA GLY A 232 -0.53 -14.17 -3.98
C GLY A 232 -1.10 -12.92 -3.31
N CYS A 233 -0.52 -11.77 -3.62
CA CYS A 233 -0.89 -10.50 -3.03
C CYS A 233 -1.97 -9.77 -3.82
N ILE A 234 -1.96 -9.75 -5.15
CA ILE A 234 -2.86 -8.95 -6.00
C ILE A 234 -3.82 -9.89 -6.72
N ASN A 235 -4.83 -10.36 -5.98
CA ASN A 235 -5.77 -11.36 -6.47
C ASN A 235 -7.25 -10.92 -6.36
N ARG A 236 -7.52 -9.68 -5.95
CA ARG A 236 -8.87 -9.11 -5.93
C ARG A 236 -9.05 -8.14 -7.08
N ARG A 237 -10.23 -8.19 -7.71
CA ARG A 237 -10.73 -7.31 -8.78
C ARG A 237 -10.74 -5.80 -8.44
N LEU A 238 -10.29 -5.41 -7.24
CA LEU A 238 -10.43 -4.09 -6.62
C LEU A 238 -9.10 -3.38 -6.30
N ASP A 239 -7.94 -3.98 -6.57
CA ASP A 239 -6.64 -3.40 -6.20
C ASP A 239 -6.15 -2.30 -7.17
N GLY A 240 -7.06 -1.55 -7.82
CA GLY A 240 -6.74 -0.61 -8.90
C GLY A 240 -5.73 0.49 -8.53
N GLU A 241 -5.78 1.01 -7.29
CA GLU A 241 -4.81 2.01 -6.82
C GLU A 241 -3.42 1.42 -6.55
N ILE A 242 -3.36 0.20 -5.99
CA ILE A 242 -2.10 -0.53 -5.77
C ILE A 242 -1.44 -0.76 -7.12
N VAL A 243 -2.21 -1.18 -8.11
CA VAL A 243 -1.62 -1.43 -9.41
C VAL A 243 -1.25 -0.15 -10.16
N ALA A 244 -1.99 0.95 -9.95
CA ALA A 244 -1.54 2.25 -10.44
C ALA A 244 -0.19 2.67 -9.82
N CYS A 245 0.06 2.39 -8.53
CA CYS A 245 1.37 2.58 -7.90
C CYS A 245 2.46 1.70 -8.54
N LEU A 246 2.17 0.41 -8.73
CA LEU A 246 3.13 -0.54 -9.29
C LEU A 246 3.45 -0.25 -10.76
N SER A 247 2.44 0.14 -11.56
CA SER A 247 2.64 0.59 -12.93
C SER A 247 3.53 1.83 -12.96
N ARG A 248 3.30 2.80 -12.07
CA ARG A 248 4.21 3.95 -11.91
C ARG A 248 5.61 3.50 -11.51
N ALA A 249 5.77 2.46 -10.70
CA ALA A 249 7.08 1.88 -10.39
C ALA A 249 7.72 1.09 -11.55
N GLY A 250 7.09 1.05 -12.74
CA GLY A 250 7.60 0.33 -13.91
C GLY A 250 7.36 -1.19 -13.87
N TYR A 251 6.60 -1.69 -12.90
CA TYR A 251 6.22 -3.11 -12.84
C TYR A 251 5.23 -3.48 -13.92
N SER A 252 5.52 -4.59 -14.61
CA SER A 252 4.51 -5.34 -15.33
C SER A 252 4.21 -6.58 -14.51
N LEU A 253 3.06 -6.60 -13.83
CA LEU A 253 2.63 -7.76 -13.05
C LEU A 253 2.68 -9.07 -13.91
N PRO A 254 2.89 -10.25 -13.32
CA PRO A 254 2.85 -11.53 -14.03
C PRO A 254 1.41 -11.93 -14.45
N PRO A 255 1.23 -12.61 -15.60
CA PRO A 255 -0.08 -13.00 -16.12
C PRO A 255 -0.96 -13.65 -15.02
N PRO A 256 -2.24 -13.28 -14.84
CA PRO A 256 -3.11 -13.95 -13.86
C PRO A 256 -3.14 -15.48 -14.08
N GLN A 257 -3.02 -16.22 -12.98
CA GLN A 257 -2.96 -17.69 -12.90
C GLN A 257 -4.34 -18.34 -13.05
N ASP A 258 -5.13 -17.94 -14.05
CA ASP A 258 -6.31 -18.72 -14.43
C ASP A 258 -6.59 -18.67 -15.95
N PRO A 259 -6.00 -19.61 -16.73
CA PRO A 259 -6.17 -19.69 -18.17
C PRO A 259 -7.42 -20.48 -18.61
N SER A 260 -8.33 -20.84 -17.69
CA SER A 260 -9.33 -21.88 -17.95
C SER A 260 -10.61 -21.44 -18.69
N SER A 261 -10.85 -20.15 -18.96
CA SER A 261 -12.10 -19.69 -19.59
C SER A 261 -11.98 -18.69 -20.75
N ILE A 262 -10.77 -18.46 -21.27
CA ILE A 262 -10.57 -17.65 -22.49
C ILE A 262 -9.95 -18.57 -23.53
N ASP A 263 -10.32 -18.44 -24.81
CA ASP A 263 -9.73 -19.15 -25.95
C ASP A 263 -8.24 -18.75 -26.08
N THR A 264 -7.41 -19.33 -25.20
CA THR A 264 -6.05 -18.88 -24.84
C THR A 264 -5.04 -19.03 -25.96
N ARG A 265 -5.41 -19.68 -27.07
CA ARG A 265 -4.56 -19.83 -28.26
C ARG A 265 -4.73 -18.70 -29.26
N LYS A 266 -5.95 -18.16 -29.42
CA LYS A 266 -6.25 -17.15 -30.46
C LYS A 266 -5.60 -15.79 -30.17
N TRP A 267 -5.80 -15.21 -28.98
CA TRP A 267 -5.24 -13.90 -28.65
C TRP A 267 -3.73 -13.96 -28.37
N ARG A 268 -3.22 -15.10 -27.87
CA ARG A 268 -1.82 -15.26 -27.45
C ARG A 268 -0.84 -15.20 -28.62
N SER A 269 -1.27 -15.55 -29.84
CA SER A 269 -0.43 -15.51 -31.05
C SER A 269 -0.02 -14.08 -31.41
N LEU A 270 -0.98 -13.16 -31.55
CA LEU A 270 -0.69 -11.77 -31.90
C LEU A 270 0.03 -11.05 -30.76
N HIS A 271 -0.39 -11.28 -29.51
CA HIS A 271 0.26 -10.67 -28.35
C HIS A 271 1.72 -11.11 -28.19
N ALA A 272 2.03 -12.39 -28.39
CA ALA A 272 3.40 -12.89 -28.33
C ALA A 272 4.28 -12.31 -29.45
N ALA A 273 3.74 -12.21 -30.68
CA ALA A 273 4.45 -11.58 -31.80
C ALA A 273 4.75 -10.09 -31.52
N CYS A 274 3.78 -9.38 -30.92
CA CYS A 274 3.95 -7.99 -30.50
C CYS A 274 4.91 -7.85 -29.31
N GLU A 275 4.93 -8.80 -28.38
CA GLU A 275 5.87 -8.82 -27.25
C GLU A 275 7.30 -9.03 -27.73
N ALA A 276 7.51 -9.98 -28.65
CA ALA A 276 8.80 -10.28 -29.27
C ALA A 276 9.27 -9.21 -30.27
N GLY A 277 8.41 -8.25 -30.67
CA GLY A 277 8.75 -7.24 -31.67
C GLY A 277 8.88 -7.80 -33.10
N SER A 278 8.32 -8.97 -33.37
CA SER A 278 8.44 -9.67 -34.65
C SER A 278 7.55 -9.05 -35.73
N THR A 279 8.03 -7.99 -36.38
CA THR A 279 7.29 -7.21 -37.38
C THR A 279 6.68 -8.06 -38.50
N GLN A 280 7.41 -9.05 -39.00
CA GLN A 280 6.93 -9.95 -40.06
C GLN A 280 5.76 -10.81 -39.58
N GLN A 281 5.89 -11.44 -38.41
CA GLN A 281 4.82 -12.25 -37.83
C GLN A 281 3.57 -11.41 -37.53
N VAL A 282 3.73 -10.18 -37.05
CA VAL A 282 2.60 -9.27 -36.83
C VAL A 282 1.89 -8.94 -38.15
N ARG A 283 2.62 -8.62 -39.23
CA ARG A 283 2.00 -8.38 -40.55
C ARG A 283 1.24 -9.59 -41.05
N ASP A 284 1.80 -10.79 -40.88
CA ASP A 284 1.19 -12.01 -41.37
C ASP A 284 -0.05 -12.39 -40.56
N LEU A 285 -0.05 -12.14 -39.24
CA LEU A 285 -1.18 -12.41 -38.36
C LEU A 285 -2.33 -11.42 -38.56
N VAL A 286 -2.03 -10.12 -38.67
CA VAL A 286 -3.04 -9.05 -38.79
C VAL A 286 -3.80 -9.10 -40.12
N LYS A 287 -3.24 -9.77 -41.15
CA LYS A 287 -3.92 -9.99 -42.44
C LYS A 287 -4.91 -11.16 -42.43
N ARG A 288 -4.95 -11.97 -41.38
CA ARG A 288 -5.82 -13.14 -41.34
C ARG A 288 -7.18 -12.77 -40.75
N ASP A 289 -8.25 -13.23 -41.40
CA ASP A 289 -9.63 -12.95 -40.98
C ASP A 289 -10.00 -13.59 -39.62
N ASP A 290 -9.21 -14.55 -39.14
CA ASP A 290 -9.41 -15.23 -37.86
C ASP A 290 -8.79 -14.50 -36.65
N VAL A 291 -8.09 -13.39 -36.88
CA VAL A 291 -7.36 -12.64 -35.84
C VAL A 291 -8.09 -11.34 -35.49
N ASP A 292 -8.57 -11.27 -34.25
CA ASP A 292 -9.06 -10.02 -33.66
C ASP A 292 -7.86 -9.18 -33.18
N ILE A 293 -7.65 -8.02 -33.81
CA ILE A 293 -6.55 -7.08 -33.52
C ILE A 293 -6.71 -6.48 -32.11
N ASP A 294 -7.96 -6.29 -31.68
CA ASP A 294 -8.32 -5.69 -30.40
C ASP A 294 -8.66 -6.72 -29.34
N ALA A 295 -8.34 -7.99 -29.62
CA ALA A 295 -8.50 -9.08 -28.68
C ALA A 295 -7.89 -8.69 -27.33
N ARG A 296 -8.70 -8.72 -26.29
CA ARG A 296 -8.27 -8.41 -24.94
C ARG A 296 -7.56 -9.61 -24.35
N GLY A 297 -6.24 -9.51 -24.26
CA GLY A 297 -5.42 -10.44 -23.54
C GLY A 297 -5.47 -10.21 -22.03
N LEU A 298 -4.44 -10.68 -21.36
CA LEU A 298 -4.30 -10.52 -19.92
C LEU A 298 -4.36 -9.05 -19.52
N ARG A 299 -5.19 -8.75 -18.53
CA ARG A 299 -5.39 -7.39 -17.98
C ARG A 299 -6.03 -6.39 -18.94
N ASP A 300 -6.86 -6.90 -19.84
CA ASP A 300 -7.50 -6.10 -20.88
C ASP A 300 -6.48 -5.36 -21.76
N ARG A 301 -5.24 -5.87 -21.84
CA ARG A 301 -4.23 -5.37 -22.76
C ARG A 301 -4.58 -5.89 -24.15
N THR A 302 -4.52 -4.98 -25.13
CA THR A 302 -4.55 -5.31 -26.55
C THR A 302 -3.13 -5.49 -27.08
N ALA A 303 -2.99 -5.99 -28.30
CA ALA A 303 -1.70 -6.11 -28.99
C ALA A 303 -0.95 -4.76 -29.05
N LEU A 304 -1.69 -3.66 -29.24
CA LEU A 304 -1.15 -2.29 -29.28
C LEU A 304 -0.51 -1.88 -27.95
N HIS A 305 -1.16 -2.21 -26.82
CA HIS A 305 -0.59 -1.96 -25.50
C HIS A 305 0.75 -2.68 -25.29
N VAL A 306 0.83 -3.94 -25.70
CA VAL A 306 2.04 -4.77 -25.56
C VAL A 306 3.19 -4.22 -26.41
N ALA A 307 2.91 -3.94 -27.70
CA ALA A 307 3.91 -3.38 -28.61
C ALA A 307 4.43 -2.02 -28.14
N ALA A 308 3.54 -1.14 -27.67
CA ALA A 308 3.90 0.18 -27.19
C ALA A 308 4.71 0.12 -25.88
N GLN A 309 4.31 -0.73 -24.94
CA GLN A 309 5.01 -0.91 -23.66
C GLN A 309 6.43 -1.46 -23.82
N ASN A 310 6.69 -2.25 -24.86
CA ASN A 310 8.00 -2.85 -25.12
C ASN A 310 8.88 -2.05 -26.11
N GLY A 311 8.43 -0.88 -26.56
CA GLY A 311 9.27 -0.01 -27.38
C GLY A 311 9.29 -0.39 -28.87
N HIS A 312 8.38 -1.24 -29.34
CA HIS A 312 8.40 -1.78 -30.70
C HIS A 312 7.70 -0.84 -31.69
N LEU A 313 8.37 0.28 -32.02
CA LEU A 313 7.83 1.36 -32.86
C LEU A 313 7.23 0.87 -34.18
N GLU A 314 7.92 -0.03 -34.89
CA GLU A 314 7.43 -0.53 -36.19
C GLU A 314 6.22 -1.46 -36.05
N VAL A 315 6.13 -2.23 -34.96
CA VAL A 315 4.94 -3.04 -34.66
C VAL A 315 3.76 -2.13 -34.33
N VAL A 316 3.97 -1.06 -33.55
CA VAL A 316 2.93 -0.07 -33.25
C VAL A 316 2.39 0.56 -34.53
N LYS A 317 3.27 0.96 -35.47
CA LYS A 317 2.83 1.49 -36.76
C LYS A 317 1.96 0.50 -37.54
N ILE A 318 2.33 -0.78 -37.57
CA ILE A 318 1.55 -1.82 -38.25
C ILE A 318 0.15 -1.92 -37.63
N LEU A 319 0.06 -2.01 -36.30
CA LEU A 319 -1.22 -2.15 -35.62
C LEU A 319 -2.14 -0.95 -35.85
N ILE A 320 -1.59 0.28 -35.83
CA ILE A 320 -2.36 1.51 -36.12
C ILE A 320 -2.84 1.53 -37.57
N GLN A 321 -1.99 1.15 -38.53
CA GLN A 321 -2.36 1.09 -39.95
C GLN A 321 -3.51 0.11 -40.22
N HIS A 322 -3.63 -0.93 -39.40
CA HIS A 322 -4.67 -1.94 -39.50
C HIS A 322 -5.87 -1.69 -38.58
N GLY A 323 -5.98 -0.49 -38.01
CA GLY A 323 -7.19 -0.05 -37.30
C GLY A 323 -7.33 -0.56 -35.86
N ALA A 324 -6.21 -0.83 -35.17
CA ALA A 324 -6.26 -1.15 -33.74
C ALA A 324 -6.91 -0.02 -32.93
N ASP A 325 -7.78 -0.37 -31.98
CA ASP A 325 -8.46 0.58 -31.09
C ASP A 325 -7.45 1.37 -30.24
N LEU A 326 -7.32 2.65 -30.59
CA LEU A 326 -6.42 3.61 -29.94
C LEU A 326 -6.95 4.11 -28.58
N ASP A 327 -8.25 3.97 -28.35
CA ASP A 327 -8.95 4.38 -27.12
C ASP A 327 -9.14 3.20 -26.15
N ALA A 328 -8.75 1.99 -26.56
CA ALA A 328 -8.74 0.80 -25.71
C ALA A 328 -8.01 1.08 -24.39
N ARG A 329 -8.65 0.68 -23.29
CA ARG A 329 -8.08 0.78 -21.94
C ARG A 329 -7.79 -0.58 -21.36
N THR A 330 -6.61 -0.70 -20.77
CA THR A 330 -6.26 -1.81 -19.87
C THR A 330 -7.12 -1.79 -18.60
N CYS A 331 -7.05 -2.86 -17.80
CA CYS A 331 -7.68 -2.87 -16.47
C CYS A 331 -7.11 -1.78 -15.52
N PHE A 332 -6.00 -1.13 -15.89
CA PHE A 332 -5.39 0.01 -15.20
C PHE A 332 -5.84 1.36 -15.75
N LYS A 333 -6.86 1.40 -16.61
CA LYS A 333 -7.32 2.60 -17.32
C LYS A 333 -6.23 3.30 -18.15
N SER A 334 -5.09 2.64 -18.35
CA SER A 334 -4.00 3.12 -19.19
C SER A 334 -4.31 2.78 -20.64
N THR A 335 -4.09 3.77 -21.52
CA THR A 335 -4.16 3.67 -22.98
C THR A 335 -2.77 3.36 -23.54
N ALA A 336 -2.71 2.97 -24.82
CA ALA A 336 -1.46 2.60 -25.48
C ALA A 336 -0.43 3.75 -25.61
N ASP A 337 -0.84 5.03 -25.51
CA ASP A 337 0.08 6.18 -25.46
C ASP A 337 0.65 6.45 -24.05
N ASN A 338 -0.03 6.00 -23.00
CA ASN A 338 0.39 6.23 -21.61
C ASN A 338 1.51 5.26 -21.18
N LEU A 339 1.40 3.99 -21.53
CA LEU A 339 2.39 2.94 -21.18
C LEU A 339 3.83 3.21 -21.67
N PRO A 340 4.08 3.58 -22.95
CA PRO A 340 5.43 3.84 -23.45
C PRO A 340 6.13 5.01 -22.75
N THR A 341 5.37 6.03 -22.33
CA THR A 341 5.92 7.22 -21.65
C THR A 341 6.61 6.86 -20.34
N GLN A 342 6.08 5.86 -19.61
CA GLN A 342 6.65 5.39 -18.34
C GLN A 342 8.02 4.70 -18.50
N ARG A 343 8.39 4.30 -19.71
CA ARG A 343 9.66 3.64 -20.05
C ARG A 343 10.57 4.49 -20.94
N GLY A 344 10.25 5.76 -21.13
CA GLY A 344 11.04 6.68 -21.97
C GLY A 344 10.78 6.57 -23.47
N TYR A 345 9.78 5.79 -23.91
CA TYR A 345 9.43 5.64 -25.33
C TYR A 345 8.51 6.77 -25.82
N HIS A 346 8.93 8.03 -25.60
CA HIS A 346 8.14 9.23 -25.91
C HIS A 346 7.70 9.31 -27.37
N ARG A 347 8.54 8.83 -28.30
CA ARG A 347 8.23 8.80 -29.73
C ARG A 347 7.04 7.90 -30.07
N ILE A 348 6.88 6.79 -29.36
CA ILE A 348 5.74 5.88 -29.53
C ILE A 348 4.48 6.51 -28.94
N ALA A 349 4.60 7.12 -27.75
CA ALA A 349 3.49 7.81 -27.11
C ALA A 349 2.93 8.95 -27.99
N ALA A 350 3.82 9.74 -28.59
CA ALA A 350 3.45 10.80 -29.52
C ALA A 350 2.73 10.23 -30.75
N LEU A 351 3.28 9.17 -31.37
CA LEU A 351 2.71 8.56 -32.56
C LEU A 351 1.29 8.02 -32.33
N VAL A 352 1.05 7.31 -31.23
CA VAL A 352 -0.29 6.79 -30.88
C VAL A 352 -1.28 7.94 -30.63
N ARG A 353 -0.82 9.03 -29.99
CA ARG A 353 -1.65 10.22 -29.74
C ARG A 353 -2.02 10.95 -31.03
N GLU A 354 -1.05 11.18 -31.90
CA GLU A 354 -1.25 11.80 -33.21
C GLU A 354 -2.23 10.99 -34.07
N ALA A 355 -2.09 9.66 -34.09
CA ALA A 355 -3.02 8.78 -34.80
C ALA A 355 -4.46 8.90 -34.27
N ARG A 356 -4.63 8.95 -32.95
CA ARG A 356 -5.94 9.09 -32.30
C ARG A 356 -6.60 10.43 -32.61
N ASP A 357 -5.84 11.52 -32.55
CA ASP A 357 -6.35 12.85 -32.84
C ASP A 357 -6.75 12.97 -34.32
N ALA A 358 -6.00 12.32 -35.23
CA ALA A 358 -6.32 12.26 -36.65
C ALA A 358 -7.57 11.41 -36.99
N GLU A 359 -7.93 10.41 -36.19
CA GLU A 359 -9.18 9.67 -36.32
C GLU A 359 -10.38 10.50 -35.85
N ARG A 360 -10.25 11.20 -34.73
CA ARG A 360 -11.32 12.08 -34.19
C ARG A 360 -11.65 13.24 -35.12
N GLY A 361 -10.65 13.81 -35.80
CA GLY A 361 -10.86 14.86 -36.79
C GLY A 361 -11.62 14.39 -38.04
N ARG A 362 -11.52 13.10 -38.40
CA ARG A 362 -12.23 12.51 -39.56
C ARG A 362 -13.70 12.19 -39.30
N HIS A 363 -14.11 12.07 -38.03
CA HIS A 363 -15.49 11.80 -37.65
C HIS A 363 -16.33 13.08 -37.40
N GLN A 364 -15.71 14.26 -37.47
CA GLN A 364 -16.36 15.56 -37.27
C GLN A 364 -16.54 16.37 -38.57
N GLN A 365 -16.10 15.82 -39.72
CA GLN A 365 -16.34 16.33 -41.08
C GLN A 365 -17.31 15.39 -41.79
#